data_AF-A0A8J3F3Y1-F1
#
_entry.id   AF-A0A8J3F3Y1-F1
#
_cell.length_a   1.000
_cell.length_b   1.000
_cell.length_c   1.000
_cell.angle_alpha   90.00
_cell.angle_beta   90.00
_cell.angle_gamma   90.00
#
_symmetry.space_group_name_H-M   'P 1'
#
loop_
_entity.id
_entity.type
_entity.pdbx_description
1 polymer ?
#
loop_
_entity_poly.entity_id
_entity_poly.type
_entity_poly.pdbx_seq_one_letter_code
_entity_poly.pdbx_strand_id
1 'polypeptide(L)'
;MQEVAKLIVHALNLDTDPASIAPDEPLYGNGLGLDSIDILEVALVVSKNYGIQLRADHEDNEKIFASLRSLSDYIAANKAS
;
A
#
# COMPACT_ATOMS: atom_id res chain seq x y z
N MET A 1 3.40 -4.89 8.94
CA MET A 1 2.11 -4.16 8.81
C MET A 1 2.22 -2.70 9.24
N GLN A 2 2.64 -2.38 10.48
CA GLN A 2 2.82 -0.96 10.90
C GLN A 2 3.79 -0.16 10.03
N GLU A 3 4.86 -0.77 9.52
CA GLU A 3 5.79 -0.09 8.60
C GLU A 3 5.14 0.31 7.29
N VAL A 4 4.33 -0.57 6.70
CA VAL A 4 3.62 -0.31 5.44
C VAL A 4 2.59 0.80 5.63
N ALA A 5 1.86 0.81 6.76
CA ALA A 5 0.93 1.89 7.08
C ALA A 5 1.64 3.24 7.19
N LYS A 6 2.78 3.29 7.90
CA LYS A 6 3.60 4.50 8.02
C LYS A 6 4.10 4.97 6.66
N LEU A 7 4.52 4.04 5.82
CA LEU A 7 4.98 4.34 4.47
C LEU A 7 3.87 4.93 3.61
N ILE A 8 2.64 4.41 3.67
CA ILE A 8 1.49 4.98 2.94
C ILE A 8 1.19 6.39 3.45
N VAL A 9 1.05 6.56 4.77
CA VAL A 9 0.75 7.87 5.38
C VAL A 9 1.82 8.90 5.04
N HIS A 10 3.10 8.52 5.04
CA HIS A 10 4.20 9.43 4.67
C HIS A 10 4.28 9.68 3.16
N ALA A 11 4.07 8.66 2.33
CA ALA A 11 4.10 8.81 0.87
C ALA A 11 3.01 9.77 0.39
N LEU A 12 1.81 9.62 0.94
CA LEU A 12 0.62 10.39 0.56
C LEU A 12 0.39 11.62 1.43
N ASN A 13 1.27 11.87 2.40
CA ASN A 13 1.15 12.96 3.38
C ASN A 13 -0.25 13.04 4.03
N LEU A 14 -0.78 11.88 4.45
CA LEU A 14 -2.11 11.79 5.06
C LEU A 14 -2.09 12.36 6.49
N ASP A 15 -3.14 13.11 6.83
CA ASP A 15 -3.38 13.58 8.20
C ASP A 15 -4.12 12.49 9.01
N THR A 16 -3.52 11.31 9.12
CA THR A 16 -4.08 10.14 9.81
C THR A 16 -2.96 9.38 10.51
N ASP A 17 -3.26 8.86 11.71
CA ASP A 17 -2.32 8.02 12.42
C ASP A 17 -2.15 6.67 11.69
N PRO A 18 -0.94 6.28 11.29
CA PRO A 18 -0.68 4.95 10.72
C PRO A 18 -1.20 3.79 11.59
N ALA A 19 -1.26 3.96 12.91
CA ALA A 19 -1.77 2.95 13.83
C ALA A 19 -3.30 2.84 13.84
N SER A 20 -4.03 3.85 13.34
CA SER A 20 -5.50 3.80 13.25
C SER A 20 -6.01 3.20 11.95
N ILE A 21 -5.14 2.95 10.97
CA ILE A 21 -5.53 2.32 9.69
C ILE A 21 -5.86 0.85 9.94
N ALA A 22 -7.12 0.47 9.71
CA ALA A 22 -7.55 -0.89 9.87
C ALA A 22 -6.92 -1.80 8.78
N PRO A 23 -6.39 -2.97 9.14
CA PRO A 23 -5.64 -3.82 8.20
C PRO A 23 -6.50 -4.44 7.11
N ASP A 24 -7.78 -4.63 7.39
CA ASP A 24 -8.75 -5.31 6.54
C ASP A 24 -9.69 -4.32 5.82
N GLU A 25 -9.56 -3.02 6.07
CA GLU A 25 -10.34 -2.01 5.38
C GLU A 25 -9.83 -1.77 3.95
N PRO A 26 -10.75 -1.43 3.02
CA PRO A 26 -10.39 -1.04 1.67
C PRO A 26 -9.42 0.15 1.65
N LEU A 27 -8.27 0.02 0.97
CA LEU A 27 -7.43 1.21 0.77
C LEU A 27 -8.07 2.16 -0.25
N TYR A 28 -8.64 1.60 -1.31
CA TYR A 28 -9.31 2.34 -2.38
C TYR A 28 -10.75 2.72 -2.00
N GLY A 29 -11.16 3.95 -2.32
CA GLY A 29 -12.55 4.39 -2.16
C GLY A 29 -12.99 4.50 -0.70
N ASN A 30 -13.94 3.69 -0.25
CA ASN A 30 -14.68 3.92 1.02
C ASN A 30 -13.93 3.58 2.33
N GLY A 31 -12.68 3.10 2.29
CA GLY A 31 -11.88 2.94 3.51
C GLY A 31 -10.89 4.10 3.67
N LEU A 32 -9.64 3.92 3.25
CA LEU A 32 -8.61 4.97 3.37
C LEU A 32 -8.82 6.14 2.40
N GLY A 33 -9.75 6.05 1.44
CA GLY A 33 -10.04 7.16 0.53
C GLY A 33 -9.10 7.26 -0.67
N LEU A 34 -8.22 6.29 -0.88
CA LEU A 34 -7.19 6.41 -1.92
C LEU A 34 -7.81 6.41 -3.32
N ASP A 35 -7.28 7.28 -4.17
CA ASP A 35 -7.60 7.31 -5.58
C ASP A 35 -6.54 6.59 -6.44
N SER A 36 -6.74 6.58 -7.76
CA SER A 36 -5.84 5.88 -8.68
C SER A 36 -4.42 6.49 -8.72
N ILE A 37 -4.26 7.78 -8.39
CA ILE A 37 -2.97 8.47 -8.35
C ILE A 37 -2.23 8.07 -7.09
N ASP A 38 -2.93 8.06 -5.95
CA ASP A 38 -2.37 7.66 -4.66
C ASP A 38 -1.81 6.23 -4.71
N ILE A 39 -2.54 5.30 -5.34
CA ILE A 39 -2.09 3.92 -5.50
C ILE A 39 -0.78 3.85 -6.31
N LEU A 40 -0.64 4.65 -7.37
CA LEU A 40 0.59 4.69 -8.16
C LEU A 40 1.77 5.25 -7.36
N GLU A 41 1.53 6.25 -6.51
CA GLU A 41 2.56 6.81 -5.63
C GLU A 41 2.99 5.79 -4.57
N VAL A 42 2.05 5.12 -3.90
CA VAL A 42 2.35 4.04 -2.96
C VAL A 42 3.13 2.93 -3.65
N ALA A 43 2.71 2.48 -4.83
CA ALA A 43 3.42 1.46 -5.62
C ALA A 43 4.87 1.85 -5.89
N LEU A 44 5.10 3.11 -6.28
CA LEU A 44 6.44 3.65 -6.56
C LEU A 44 7.30 3.69 -5.30
N VAL A 45 6.77 4.16 -4.17
CA VAL A 45 7.51 4.26 -2.91
C VAL A 45 7.80 2.87 -2.35
N VAL A 46 6.86 1.94 -2.38
CA VAL A 46 7.07 0.53 -1.99
C VAL A 46 8.14 -0.11 -2.86
N SER A 47 8.09 0.13 -4.19
CA SER A 47 9.08 -0.42 -5.11
C SER A 47 10.50 0.07 -4.79
N LYS A 48 10.64 1.36 -4.49
CA LYS A 48 11.93 1.96 -4.10
C LYS A 48 12.42 1.49 -2.73
N ASN A 49 11.54 1.37 -1.74
CA ASN A 49 11.92 1.03 -0.36
C ASN A 49 12.21 -0.46 -0.17
N TYR A 50 11.45 -1.33 -0.85
CA TYR A 50 11.55 -2.78 -0.68
C TYR A 50 12.22 -3.49 -1.87
N GLY A 51 12.51 -2.78 -2.96
CA GLY A 51 13.10 -3.37 -4.16
C GLY A 51 12.14 -4.28 -4.95
N ILE A 52 10.83 -4.12 -4.76
CA ILE A 52 9.77 -4.96 -5.34
C ILE A 52 9.21 -4.29 -6.60
N GLN A 53 8.94 -5.03 -7.67
CA GLN A 53 8.30 -4.45 -8.85
C GLN A 53 6.77 -4.54 -8.73
N LEU A 54 6.14 -3.44 -8.32
CA LEU A 54 4.69 -3.23 -8.48
C LEU A 54 4.46 -2.51 -9.81
N ARG A 55 3.88 -3.21 -10.78
CA ARG A 55 3.57 -2.63 -12.11
C ARG A 55 2.11 -2.20 -12.14
N ALA A 56 1.80 -1.05 -12.75
CA ALA A 56 0.44 -0.52 -12.82
C ALA A 56 -0.55 -1.42 -13.57
N ASP A 57 -0.06 -2.27 -14.47
CA ASP A 57 -0.80 -3.25 -15.28
C ASP A 57 -0.85 -4.65 -14.65
N HIS A 58 -0.35 -4.82 -13.42
CA HIS A 58 -0.40 -6.11 -12.77
C HIS A 58 -1.86 -6.51 -12.49
N GLU A 59 -2.26 -7.69 -12.97
CA GLU A 59 -3.65 -8.19 -12.86
C GLU A 59 -4.12 -8.28 -11.41
N ASP A 60 -3.19 -8.53 -10.48
CA ASP A 60 -3.48 -8.57 -9.05
C ASP A 60 -3.42 -7.20 -8.34
N ASN A 61 -3.22 -6.07 -9.02
CA ASN A 61 -3.18 -4.76 -8.36
C ASN A 61 -4.42 -4.49 -7.52
N GLU A 62 -5.62 -4.82 -8.03
CA GLU A 62 -6.85 -4.68 -7.24
C GLU A 62 -6.81 -5.52 -5.96
N LYS A 63 -6.19 -6.71 -5.98
CA LYS A 63 -6.05 -7.56 -4.79
C LYS A 63 -4.96 -7.09 -3.85
N ILE A 64 -3.82 -6.67 -4.40
CA ILE A 64 -2.64 -6.20 -3.64
C ILE A 64 -3.01 -4.92 -2.90
N PHE A 65 -3.66 -3.97 -3.59
CA PHE A 65 -4.13 -2.71 -3.02
C PHE A 65 -5.53 -2.80 -2.40
N ALA A 66 -6.11 -4.00 -2.27
CA ALA A 66 -7.42 -4.17 -1.65
C ALA A 66 -7.39 -3.69 -0.20
N SER A 67 -6.38 -4.06 0.59
CA SER A 67 -6.26 -3.69 1.99
C SER A 67 -4.80 -3.56 2.40
N LEU A 68 -4.57 -2.91 3.54
CA LEU A 68 -3.22 -2.80 4.12
C LEU A 68 -2.60 -4.18 4.39
N ARG A 69 -3.41 -5.17 4.77
CA ARG A 69 -2.98 -6.56 4.94
C ARG A 69 -2.49 -7.14 3.62
N SER A 70 -3.29 -7.07 2.55
CA SER A 70 -2.90 -7.62 1.25
C SER A 70 -1.61 -7.02 0.72
N LEU A 71 -1.45 -5.70 0.85
CA LEU A 71 -0.22 -5.02 0.43
C LEU A 71 0.97 -5.47 1.28
N SER A 72 0.79 -5.56 2.60
CA SER A 72 1.84 -6.02 3.51
C SER A 72 2.26 -7.46 3.22
N ASP A 73 1.30 -8.34 2.94
CA ASP A 73 1.55 -9.75 2.64
C ASP A 73 2.28 -9.90 1.30
N TYR A 74 1.89 -9.13 0.29
CA TYR A 74 2.59 -9.08 -1.00
C TYR A 74 4.03 -8.59 -0.83
N ILE A 75 4.24 -7.53 -0.05
CA ILE A 75 5.58 -7.01 0.26
C ILE A 75 6.40 -8.09 0.97
N ALA A 76 5.85 -8.73 2.00
CA ALA A 76 6.55 -9.77 2.76
C ALA A 76 6.92 -10.98 1.90
N ALA A 77 6.05 -11.37 0.96
CA ALA A 77 6.28 -12.50 0.06
C ALA A 77 7.35 -12.21 -1.02
N ASN A 78 7.48 -10.94 -1.46
CA ASN A 78 8.36 -10.56 -2.56
C ASN A 78 9.63 -9.81 -2.11
N LYS A 79 9.74 -9.45 -0.84
CA LYS A 79 10.94 -8.84 -0.29
C LYS A 79 12.10 -9.83 -0.39
N ALA A 80 13.06 -9.54 -1.26
CA ALA A 80 14.32 -10.27 -1.29
C ALA A 80 15.05 -10.05 0.05
N SER A 81 15.44 -11.13 0.72
CA SER A 81 16.27 -11.10 1.93
C SER A 81 17.71 -10.71 1.62
#